data_AF-A0AAW0S5F9-F1
#
_entry.id   AF-A0AAW0S5F9-F1
#
_cell.length_a   1.000
_cell.length_b   1.000
_cell.length_c   1.000
_cell.angle_alpha   90.00
_cell.angle_beta   90.00
_cell.angle_gamma   90.00
#
_symmetry.space_group_name_H-M   'P 1'
#
loop_
_entity.id
_entity.type
_entity.pdbx_description
1 polymer ?
#
loop_
_entity_poly.entity_id
_entity_poly.type
_entity_poly.pdbx_seq_one_letter_code
_entity_poly.pdbx_strand_id
1 'polypeptide(L)'
;MWFFSDARIVYAIHGGPMAGHINYQTATHQCIRPGELWQCNCLEETGTICSLVYDIKENRITTLLGFSQGHWENAEAAHGDKRNPKDLERWRGLAKIGTQTDRFMLSEQATILQVFKGPGDLQPIDPDVLTF
;
A
#
# COMPACT_ATOMS: atom_id res chain seq x y z
N MET A 1 1.50 6.81 5.55
CA MET A 1 2.19 5.51 5.50
C MET A 1 3.30 5.51 6.54
N TRP A 2 3.45 4.40 7.25
CA TRP A 2 4.48 4.18 8.25
C TRP A 2 5.31 2.96 7.83
N PHE A 3 6.62 3.17 7.65
CA PHE A 3 7.60 2.10 7.49
C PHE A 3 7.87 1.50 8.88
N PHE A 4 7.11 0.47 9.24
CA PHE A 4 7.06 -0.13 10.58
C PHE A 4 8.36 -0.85 10.94
N SER A 5 8.87 -1.64 10.00
CA SER A 5 10.15 -2.34 10.11
C SER A 5 10.83 -2.41 8.74
N ASP A 6 11.98 -3.07 8.69
CA ASP A 6 12.72 -3.36 7.45
C ASP A 6 11.94 -4.20 6.43
N ALA A 7 10.87 -4.87 6.85
CA ALA A 7 10.05 -5.74 6.02
C ALA A 7 8.54 -5.47 6.10
N ARG A 8 8.10 -4.41 6.78
CA ARG A 8 6.69 -4.13 7.03
C ARG A 8 6.33 -2.67 6.85
N ILE A 9 5.20 -2.43 6.21
CA ILE A 9 4.54 -1.12 6.15
C ILE A 9 3.14 -1.19 6.74
N VAL A 10 2.69 -0.09 7.33
CA VAL A 10 1.30 0.15 7.73
C VAL A 10 0.83 1.42 7.06
N TYR A 11 -0.36 1.43 6.48
CA TYR A 11 -0.88 2.63 5.82
C TYR A 11 -2.41 2.73 5.92
N ALA A 12 -2.90 3.94 5.68
CA ALA A 12 -4.31 4.25 5.54
C ALA A 12 -4.47 5.21 4.36
N ILE A 13 -5.59 5.09 3.64
CA ILE A 13 -5.95 5.97 2.53
C ILE A 13 -7.08 6.90 2.99
N HIS A 14 -6.87 8.21 2.86
CA HIS A 14 -7.78 9.23 3.38
C HIS A 14 -8.56 9.98 2.28
N GLY A 15 -8.31 9.70 1.00
CA GLY A 15 -8.95 10.40 -0.12
C GLY A 15 -9.00 9.56 -1.39
N GLY A 16 -9.77 10.05 -2.37
CA GLY A 16 -9.99 9.33 -3.62
C GLY A 16 -10.88 8.09 -3.47
N PRO A 17 -10.95 7.23 -4.52
CA PRO A 17 -11.85 6.08 -4.55
C PRO A 17 -11.60 5.04 -3.45
N MET A 18 -10.38 5.00 -2.91
CA MET A 18 -9.97 4.02 -1.88
C MET A 18 -9.98 4.60 -0.46
N ALA A 19 -10.60 5.76 -0.25
CA ALA A 19 -10.68 6.39 1.07
C ALA A 19 -11.39 5.46 2.08
N GLY A 20 -10.72 5.17 3.20
CA GLY A 20 -11.21 4.21 4.20
C GLY A 20 -10.55 2.83 4.15
N HIS A 21 -9.59 2.61 3.25
CA HIS A 21 -8.74 1.41 3.21
C HIS A 21 -7.57 1.54 4.21
N ILE A 22 -7.49 0.63 5.18
CA ILE A 22 -6.44 0.58 6.22
C ILE A 22 -5.77 -0.79 6.17
N ASN A 23 -4.46 -0.82 5.93
CA ASN A 23 -3.75 -2.06 5.63
C ASN A 23 -2.35 -2.11 6.25
N TYR A 24 -1.80 -3.31 6.31
CA TYR A 24 -0.39 -3.57 6.60
C TYR A 24 0.14 -4.64 5.65
N GLN A 25 1.36 -4.45 5.16
CA GLN A 25 1.92 -5.33 4.14
C GLN A 25 3.37 -5.69 4.38
N THR A 26 3.72 -6.91 3.97
CA THR A 26 5.10 -7.31 3.77
C THR A 26 5.63 -6.51 2.58
N ALA A 27 6.71 -5.77 2.80
CA ALA A 27 7.29 -4.91 1.78
C ALA A 27 8.77 -5.20 1.62
N THR A 28 9.27 -5.03 0.40
CA THR A 28 10.70 -5.02 0.12
C THR A 28 11.18 -3.58 0.00
N HIS A 29 12.36 -3.31 0.57
CA HIS A 29 12.98 -2.00 0.53
C HIS A 29 14.30 -2.08 -0.24
N GLN A 30 14.53 -1.13 -1.13
CA GLN A 30 15.77 -1.02 -1.88
C GLN A 30 16.30 0.41 -1.79
N CYS A 31 17.53 0.56 -1.32
CA CYS A 31 18.23 1.84 -1.40
C CYS A 31 18.63 2.08 -2.86
N ILE A 32 18.04 3.10 -3.49
CA ILE A 32 18.42 3.51 -4.86
C ILE A 32 19.63 4.44 -4.79
N ARG A 33 19.57 5.45 -3.91
CA ARG A 33 20.64 6.41 -3.66
C ARG A 33 20.73 6.72 -2.17
N PRO A 34 21.84 6.38 -1.50
CA PRO A 34 21.97 6.54 -0.05
C PRO A 34 21.65 7.96 0.42
N GLY A 35 20.79 8.07 1.42
CA GLY A 35 20.38 9.35 2.01
C GLY A 35 19.43 10.19 1.14
N GLU A 36 18.98 9.69 -0.01
CA GLU A 36 18.17 10.46 -0.96
C GLU A 36 16.95 9.70 -1.48
N LEU A 37 17.14 8.50 -2.02
CA LEU A 37 16.10 7.75 -2.72
C LEU A 37 16.00 6.33 -2.19
N TRP A 38 14.78 5.95 -1.81
CA TRP A 38 14.44 4.60 -1.41
C TRP A 38 13.24 4.10 -2.21
N GLN A 39 13.24 2.82 -2.56
CA GLN A 39 12.09 2.15 -3.14
C GLN A 39 11.46 1.23 -2.10
N CYS A 40 10.13 1.18 -2.10
CA CYS A 40 9.32 0.25 -1.34
C CYS A 40 8.32 -0.42 -2.28
N ASN A 41 8.29 -1.76 -2.28
CA ASN A 41 7.40 -2.52 -3.15
C ASN A 41 6.61 -3.55 -2.34
N CYS A 42 5.34 -3.75 -2.68
CA CYS A 42 4.51 -4.79 -2.08
C CYS A 42 3.45 -5.33 -3.04
N LEU A 43 2.99 -6.54 -2.74
CA LEU A 43 1.79 -7.15 -3.30
C LEU A 43 0.74 -7.19 -2.19
N GLU A 44 -0.49 -6.86 -2.51
CA GLU A 44 -1.62 -6.85 -1.57
C GLU A 44 -2.60 -8.00 -1.82
N GLU A 45 -3.48 -8.25 -0.86
CA GLU A 45 -4.44 -9.37 -0.87
C GLU A 45 -5.58 -9.17 -1.86
N THR A 46 -5.81 -7.91 -2.27
CA THR A 46 -6.65 -7.54 -3.41
C THR A 46 -6.03 -7.93 -4.75
N GLY A 47 -4.78 -8.39 -4.74
CA GLY A 47 -3.97 -8.64 -5.90
C GLY A 47 -3.22 -7.40 -6.39
N THR A 48 -3.46 -6.20 -5.86
CA THR A 48 -2.76 -4.97 -6.30
C THR A 48 -1.25 -5.04 -6.08
N ILE A 49 -0.49 -4.58 -7.07
CA ILE A 49 0.96 -4.41 -6.96
C ILE A 49 1.22 -2.92 -6.71
N CYS A 50 2.03 -2.61 -5.70
CA CYS A 50 2.45 -1.25 -5.40
C CYS A 50 3.97 -1.16 -5.49
N SER A 51 4.45 -0.20 -6.28
CA SER A 51 5.84 0.24 -6.28
C SER A 51 5.87 1.74 -6.00
N LEU A 52 6.63 2.16 -5.00
CA LEU A 52 6.81 3.57 -4.68
C LEU A 52 8.28 3.90 -4.47
N VAL A 53 8.69 5.07 -4.94
CA VAL A 53 9.97 5.69 -4.66
C VAL A 53 9.74 6.86 -3.72
N TYR A 54 10.38 6.82 -2.57
CA TYR A 54 10.45 7.91 -1.62
C TYR A 54 11.68 8.76 -1.91
N ASP A 55 11.42 9.98 -2.39
CA ASP A 55 12.43 11.02 -2.56
C ASP A 55 12.47 11.92 -1.33
N ILE A 56 13.52 11.71 -0.53
CA ILE A 56 13.76 12.42 0.72
C ILE A 56 14.15 13.87 0.45
N LYS A 57 14.87 14.15 -0.66
CA LYS A 57 15.38 15.48 -0.97
C LYS A 57 14.29 16.38 -1.50
N GLU A 58 13.46 15.84 -2.40
CA GLU A 58 12.39 16.60 -3.05
C GLU A 58 11.06 16.56 -2.30
N ASN A 59 10.98 15.82 -1.19
CA ASN A 59 9.73 15.56 -0.46
C ASN A 59 8.62 15.05 -1.39
N ARG A 60 8.94 14.03 -2.20
CA ARG A 60 8.03 13.44 -3.17
C ARG A 60 7.93 11.94 -3.02
N ILE A 61 6.75 11.41 -3.32
CA ILE A 61 6.54 9.99 -3.60
C ILE A 61 6.23 9.87 -5.09
N THR A 62 6.91 8.96 -5.77
CA THR A 62 6.60 8.57 -7.15
C THR A 62 6.15 7.13 -7.17
N THR A 63 5.01 6.82 -7.79
CA THR A 63 4.42 5.48 -7.73
C THR A 63 4.17 4.89 -9.12
N LEU A 64 4.24 3.56 -9.18
CA LEU A 64 3.50 2.76 -10.12
C LEU A 64 2.60 1.81 -9.32
N LEU A 65 1.29 1.95 -9.49
CA LEU A 65 0.29 1.06 -8.92
C LEU A 65 -0.31 0.23 -10.05
N GLY A 66 -0.36 -1.09 -9.87
CA GLY A 66 -1.07 -2.01 -10.75
C GLY A 66 -2.27 -2.58 -10.02
N PHE A 67 -3.40 -1.88 -10.04
CA PHE A 67 -4.64 -2.35 -9.41
C PHE A 67 -5.15 -3.59 -10.15
N SER A 68 -5.54 -4.63 -9.40
CA SER A 68 -6.30 -5.73 -10.01
C SER A 68 -7.64 -5.22 -10.54
N GLN A 69 -8.22 -5.90 -11.53
CA GLN A 69 -9.53 -5.53 -12.07
C GLN A 69 -10.57 -5.45 -10.95
N GLY A 70 -10.63 -6.48 -10.10
CA GLY A 70 -11.55 -6.51 -8.96
C GLY A 70 -11.39 -5.32 -8.02
N HIS A 71 -10.16 -4.93 -7.67
CA HIS A 71 -9.92 -3.77 -6.82
C HIS A 71 -10.34 -2.47 -7.50
N TRP A 72 -9.95 -2.26 -8.77
CA TRP A 72 -10.22 -1.01 -9.48
C TRP A 72 -11.71 -0.78 -9.74
N GLU A 73 -12.41 -1.80 -10.23
CA GLU A 73 -13.83 -1.69 -10.60
C GLU A 73 -14.77 -1.76 -9.39
N ASN A 74 -14.29 -2.24 -8.23
CA ASN A 74 -15.07 -2.40 -7.01
C ASN A 74 -14.40 -1.72 -5.81
N ALA A 75 -13.95 -0.48 -5.99
CA ALA A 75 -13.17 0.29 -5.00
C ALA A 75 -13.78 0.30 -3.59
N GLU A 76 -15.09 0.47 -3.47
CA GLU A 76 -15.79 0.47 -2.17
C GLU A 76 -15.66 -0.86 -1.42
N ALA A 77 -15.60 -1.99 -2.14
CA ALA A 77 -15.39 -3.30 -1.52
C ALA A 77 -13.97 -3.47 -0.97
N ALA A 78 -13.02 -2.62 -1.37
CA ALA A 78 -11.68 -2.58 -0.79
C ALA A 78 -11.61 -1.74 0.50
N HIS A 79 -12.63 -0.95 0.84
CA HIS A 79 -12.63 -0.21 2.11
C HIS A 79 -12.64 -1.14 3.32
N GLY A 80 -12.19 -0.66 4.48
CA GLY A 80 -12.13 -1.41 5.73
C GLY A 80 -10.72 -1.54 6.30
N ASP A 81 -10.57 -2.40 7.31
CA ASP A 81 -9.30 -2.66 7.97
C ASP A 81 -8.91 -4.12 7.80
N LYS A 82 -7.68 -4.40 7.33
CA LYS A 82 -7.16 -5.77 7.19
C LYS A 82 -7.28 -6.60 8.47
N ARG A 83 -7.21 -5.94 9.63
CA ARG A 83 -7.34 -6.60 10.94
C ARG A 83 -8.73 -7.20 11.15
N ASN A 84 -9.74 -6.75 10.41
CA ASN A 84 -11.06 -7.35 10.38
C ASN A 84 -11.09 -8.55 9.41
N PRO A 85 -11.32 -9.78 9.89
CA PRO A 85 -11.31 -10.98 9.05
C PRO A 85 -12.29 -10.91 7.87
N LYS A 86 -13.44 -10.22 8.03
CA LYS A 86 -14.45 -10.10 6.97
C LYS A 86 -13.99 -9.19 5.84
N ASP A 87 -13.25 -8.13 6.16
CA ASP A 87 -12.70 -7.21 5.16
C ASP A 87 -11.57 -7.91 4.40
N LEU A 88 -10.67 -8.60 5.11
CA LEU A 88 -9.61 -9.40 4.50
C LEU A 88 -10.16 -10.49 3.56
N GLU A 89 -11.20 -11.23 3.98
CA GLU A 89 -11.84 -12.23 3.12
C GLU A 89 -12.46 -11.61 1.86
N ARG A 90 -13.15 -10.47 2.02
CA ARG A 90 -13.70 -9.71 0.89
C ARG A 90 -12.61 -9.27 -0.08
N TRP A 91 -11.48 -8.76 0.40
CA TRP A 91 -10.36 -8.31 -0.42
C TRP A 91 -9.72 -9.47 -1.20
N ARG A 92 -9.57 -10.64 -0.58
CA ARG A 92 -9.13 -11.86 -1.27
C ARG A 92 -10.11 -12.29 -2.36
N GLY A 93 -11.39 -11.98 -2.20
CA GLY A 93 -12.40 -12.14 -3.25
C GLY A 93 -12.13 -11.26 -4.47
N LEU A 94 -11.75 -10.00 -4.25
CA LEU A 94 -11.43 -9.05 -5.33
C LEU A 94 -10.25 -9.52 -6.19
N ALA A 95 -9.24 -10.16 -5.59
CA ALA A 95 -8.09 -10.70 -6.32
C ALA A 95 -8.44 -11.81 -7.33
N LYS A 96 -9.64 -12.40 -7.23
CA LYS A 96 -10.12 -13.46 -8.11
C LYS A 96 -10.85 -12.92 -9.34
N ILE A 97 -11.07 -11.62 -9.43
CA ILE A 97 -11.75 -10.96 -10.55
C ILE A 97 -10.69 -10.49 -11.55
N GLY A 98 -10.78 -11.00 -12.78
CA GLY A 98 -9.83 -10.72 -13.85
C GLY A 98 -8.53 -11.53 -13.73
N THR A 99 -7.55 -11.15 -14.53
CA THR A 99 -6.23 -11.77 -14.62
C THR A 99 -5.12 -10.71 -14.53
N GLN A 100 -3.86 -11.15 -14.57
CA GLN A 100 -2.71 -10.25 -14.43
C GLN A 100 -2.63 -9.19 -15.55
N THR A 101 -3.17 -9.48 -16.74
CA THR A 101 -3.18 -8.55 -17.88
C THR A 101 -4.30 -7.52 -17.81
N ASP A 102 -5.28 -7.72 -16.93
CA ASP A 102 -6.43 -6.82 -16.78
C ASP A 102 -6.18 -5.70 -15.76
N ARG A 103 -4.92 -5.56 -15.30
CA ARG A 103 -4.56 -4.56 -14.29
C ARG A 103 -4.71 -3.15 -14.82
N PHE A 104 -5.30 -2.29 -14.01
CA PHE A 104 -5.27 -0.85 -14.24
C PHE A 104 -3.96 -0.28 -13.70
N MET A 105 -3.14 0.24 -14.62
CA MET A 105 -1.83 0.82 -14.31
C MET A 105 -1.98 2.32 -14.05
N LEU A 106 -1.62 2.77 -12.85
CA LEU A 106 -1.65 4.16 -12.44
C LEU A 106 -0.25 4.61 -12.02
N SER A 107 0.28 5.59 -12.74
CA SER A 107 1.57 6.21 -12.47
C SER A 107 1.36 7.64 -12.00
N GLU A 108 1.54 7.89 -10.70
CA GLU A 108 1.26 9.19 -10.09
C GLU A 108 2.36 9.62 -9.13
N GLN A 109 2.43 10.92 -8.92
CA GLN A 109 3.31 11.53 -7.91
C GLN A 109 2.51 12.26 -6.84
N ALA A 110 3.03 12.24 -5.62
CA ALA A 110 2.47 12.97 -4.50
C ALA A 110 3.54 13.82 -3.82
N THR A 111 3.13 14.98 -3.30
CA THR A 111 3.95 15.81 -2.43
C THR A 111 3.81 15.33 -0.99
N ILE A 112 4.92 15.20 -0.28
CA ILE A 112 4.94 14.79 1.12
C ILE A 112 4.72 16.03 1.98
N LEU A 113 3.60 16.03 2.70
CA LEU A 113 3.23 17.16 3.57
C LEU A 113 3.86 17.07 4.95
N GLN A 114 4.10 15.86 5.45
CA GLN A 114 4.61 15.62 6.80
C GLN A 114 5.53 14.40 6.83
N VAL A 115 6.62 14.50 7.60
CA VAL A 115 7.55 13.41 7.90
C VAL A 115 7.86 13.47 9.39
N PHE A 116 7.67 12.36 10.09
CA PHE A 116 8.00 12.22 11.49
C PHE A 116 8.32 10.77 11.83
N LYS A 117 8.92 10.53 13.00
CA LYS A 117 9.21 9.19 13.51
C LYS A 117 8.03 8.66 14.32
N GLY A 118 7.69 7.40 14.12
CA GLY A 118 6.62 6.72 14.84
C GLY A 118 5.34 6.56 14.02
N PRO A 119 4.30 5.97 14.64
CA PRO A 119 3.07 5.56 13.95
C PRO A 119 2.19 6.71 13.45
N GLY A 120 2.28 7.88 14.09
CA GLY A 120 1.23 8.89 13.97
C GLY A 120 -0.10 8.31 14.47
N ASP A 121 -1.15 8.40 13.66
CA ASP A 121 -2.47 7.86 13.98
C ASP A 121 -2.67 6.38 13.56
N LEU A 122 -1.63 5.75 13.00
CA LEU A 122 -1.71 4.34 12.57
C LEU A 122 -1.53 3.39 13.75
N GLN A 123 -2.19 2.24 13.68
CA GLN A 123 -2.04 1.20 14.70
C GLN A 123 -0.84 0.30 14.41
N PRO A 124 -0.03 -0.08 15.42
CA PRO A 124 1.03 -1.06 15.26
C PRO A 124 0.49 -2.44 14.88
N ILE A 125 1.40 -3.30 14.46
CA ILE A 125 1.15 -4.72 14.17
C ILE A 125 2.14 -5.57 14.97
N ASP A 126 1.83 -6.85 15.11
CA ASP A 126 2.84 -7.83 15.48
C ASP A 126 3.86 -7.93 14.32
N PRO A 127 5.18 -7.82 14.57
CA PRO A 127 6.20 -7.93 13.51
C PRO A 127 6.07 -9.21 12.67
N ASP A 128 5.62 -10.29 13.28
CA ASP A 128 5.50 -11.62 12.67
C ASP A 128 4.09 -11.91 12.13
N VAL A 129 3.19 -10.92 12.14
CA VAL A 129 1.85 -11.09 11.58
C VAL A 129 1.94 -11.49 10.10
N LEU A 130 1.15 -12.50 9.73
CA LEU A 130 1.01 -12.92 8.35
C LEU A 130 0.24 -11.87 7.54
N THR A 131 0.71 -11.61 6.33
CA THR A 131 0.03 -10.70 5.41
C THR A 131 -0.86 -11.44 4.42
N PHE A 132 -0.53 -12.69 4.07
CA PHE A 132 -1.30 -13.57 3.20
C PHE A 132 -1.85 -14.79 3.94
#